data_AF-A0A945E7P8-F1
#
_entry.id   AF-A0A945E7P8-F1
#
_cell.length_a   1.000
_cell.length_b   1.000
_cell.length_c   1.000
_cell.angle_alpha   90.00
_cell.angle_beta   90.00
_cell.angle_gamma   90.00
#
_symmetry.space_group_name_H-M   'P 1'
#
loop_
_entity.id
_entity.type
_entity.pdbx_description
1 polymer ?
#
loop_
_entity_poly.entity_id
_entity_poly.type
_entity_poly.pdbx_seq_one_letter_code
_entity_poly.pdbx_strand_id
1 'polypeptide(L)'
;MNRLFFLLISINILFSCSKDDESSNTNLEAGNKNLPSTIILKDIPAGTFTMGGNTRDDDAPEISVTMSAFKMSEKEITNKEYLEFLNSAYLDSWIEVVEEEIMDPCGKYSEYVIKGLGNAPNVGKIYLQLGETGGCTSNGEKEHIDNKSWISFNFSNNKFELIDSGKTNFPVNWVKWYGAYAFAKYYGVNLPSEAQWEYASRGGQQLEYPTDDGTLSYSKANYNGDIPAVYNPNGHSLEVGSYSSNPYGLYDMGGNVWEWCVDYYSKDFYTDNSKDPVNATATSDNKRVRRGGSWNYHSATLLTYSRASDFENRGNNHFGFRIVKSN
;
A
#
# COMPACT_ATOMS: atom_id res chain seq x y z
N MET A 1 -19.90 -51.92 -77.00
CA MET A 1 -18.55 -51.32 -77.08
C MET A 1 -18.71 -49.80 -77.00
N ASN A 2 -18.03 -49.17 -76.04
CA ASN A 2 -17.79 -47.72 -75.91
C ASN A 2 -18.98 -46.77 -75.72
N ARG A 3 -18.88 -45.67 -74.99
CA ARG A 3 -18.10 -45.26 -73.80
C ARG A 3 -18.72 -43.91 -73.36
N LEU A 4 -18.74 -43.70 -72.05
CA LEU A 4 -19.09 -42.49 -71.30
C LEU A 4 -18.64 -41.14 -71.91
N PHE A 5 -19.42 -40.09 -71.63
CA PHE A 5 -18.90 -38.82 -71.11
C PHE A 5 -19.87 -38.26 -70.04
N PHE A 6 -19.38 -38.10 -68.81
CA PHE A 6 -20.08 -37.44 -67.69
C PHE A 6 -19.61 -35.98 -67.61
N LEU A 7 -20.55 -35.05 -67.42
CA LEU A 7 -20.27 -33.66 -67.07
C LEU A 7 -20.85 -33.40 -65.66
N LEU A 8 -20.01 -32.99 -64.71
CA LEU A 8 -20.41 -32.59 -63.36
C LEU A 8 -21.02 -31.17 -63.38
N ILE A 9 -22.13 -30.98 -62.68
CA ILE A 9 -22.66 -29.67 -62.27
C ILE A 9 -22.76 -29.68 -60.74
N SER A 10 -22.08 -28.74 -60.09
CA SER A 10 -22.07 -28.50 -58.66
C SER A 10 -23.27 -27.63 -58.24
N ILE A 11 -24.04 -28.09 -57.26
CA ILE A 11 -25.15 -27.38 -56.62
C ILE A 11 -24.71 -26.99 -55.20
N ASN A 12 -24.71 -25.69 -54.90
CA ASN A 12 -24.51 -25.18 -53.55
C ASN A 12 -25.89 -25.00 -52.87
N ILE A 13 -26.10 -25.67 -51.73
CA ILE A 13 -27.25 -25.46 -50.84
C ILE A 13 -26.74 -24.81 -49.56
N LEU A 14 -27.23 -23.60 -49.28
CA LEU A 14 -27.01 -22.90 -48.02
C LEU A 14 -27.90 -23.52 -46.94
N PHE A 15 -27.29 -23.99 -45.85
CA PHE A 15 -28.00 -24.35 -44.62
C PHE A 15 -27.83 -23.25 -43.58
N SER A 16 -28.97 -22.75 -43.12
CA SER A 16 -29.14 -21.88 -41.96
C SER A 16 -29.22 -22.74 -40.70
N CYS A 17 -28.44 -22.39 -39.66
CA CYS A 17 -28.63 -22.88 -38.30
C CYS A 17 -28.31 -21.75 -37.30
N SER A 18 -29.29 -21.41 -36.47
CA SER A 18 -29.11 -20.64 -35.23
C SER A 18 -28.68 -21.58 -34.10
N LYS A 19 -27.78 -21.14 -33.22
CA LYS A 19 -27.94 -21.11 -31.75
C LYS A 19 -26.61 -20.80 -31.03
N ASP A 20 -26.73 -19.79 -30.18
CA ASP A 20 -26.32 -19.69 -28.77
C ASP A 20 -24.83 -19.66 -28.34
N ASP A 21 -24.61 -18.73 -27.41
CA ASP A 21 -23.56 -18.61 -26.39
C ASP A 21 -22.15 -18.11 -26.80
N GLU A 22 -22.03 -16.80 -27.04
CA GLU A 22 -20.81 -16.08 -26.72
C GLU A 22 -20.72 -15.86 -25.21
N SER A 23 -20.05 -16.77 -24.52
CA SER A 23 -19.44 -16.47 -23.22
C SER A 23 -18.30 -15.49 -23.47
N SER A 24 -18.51 -14.23 -23.05
CA SER A 24 -17.45 -13.24 -22.99
C SER A 24 -16.43 -13.69 -21.93
N ASN A 25 -15.37 -14.36 -22.37
CA ASN A 25 -14.15 -14.54 -21.60
C ASN A 25 -13.48 -13.16 -21.41
N THR A 26 -13.96 -12.39 -20.45
CA THR A 26 -13.22 -11.24 -19.94
C THR A 26 -12.11 -11.77 -19.05
N ASN A 27 -10.94 -12.04 -19.64
CA ASN A 27 -9.69 -12.05 -18.89
C ASN A 27 -9.55 -10.65 -18.27
N LEU A 28 -9.97 -10.49 -17.01
CA LEU A 28 -9.74 -9.29 -16.22
C LEU A 28 -8.25 -9.22 -15.92
N GLU A 29 -7.48 -8.64 -16.83
CA GLU A 29 -6.07 -8.36 -16.62
C GLU A 29 -5.92 -7.30 -15.51
N ALA A 30 -4.99 -7.56 -14.59
CA ALA A 30 -4.54 -6.62 -13.58
C ALA A 30 -4.14 -5.27 -14.20
N GLY A 31 -4.65 -4.17 -13.64
CA GLY A 31 -4.24 -2.82 -14.04
C GLY A 31 -5.17 -2.07 -15.00
N ASN A 32 -6.43 -2.50 -15.16
CA ASN A 32 -7.40 -1.86 -16.05
C ASN A 32 -8.52 -1.08 -15.32
N LYS A 33 -8.43 -0.91 -14.00
CA LYS A 33 -9.41 -0.16 -13.20
C LYS A 33 -8.91 1.27 -12.98
N ASN A 34 -9.81 2.24 -13.16
CA ASN A 34 -9.48 3.64 -12.92
C ASN A 34 -9.24 3.87 -11.44
N LEU A 35 -8.14 4.55 -11.13
CA LEU A 35 -7.87 5.05 -9.78
C LEU A 35 -9.04 5.96 -9.33
N PRO A 36 -9.60 5.79 -8.13
CA PRO A 36 -10.63 6.66 -7.59
C PRO A 36 -10.24 8.14 -7.67
N SER A 37 -11.16 9.00 -8.11
CA SER A 37 -10.91 10.43 -8.26
C SER A 37 -10.70 11.17 -6.93
N THR A 38 -10.98 10.52 -5.80
CA THR A 38 -10.66 11.04 -4.46
C THR A 38 -9.16 10.98 -4.17
N ILE A 39 -8.41 10.09 -4.83
CA ILE A 39 -6.96 9.96 -4.67
C ILE A 39 -6.29 11.00 -5.55
N ILE A 40 -5.91 12.13 -4.94
CA ILE A 40 -5.23 13.23 -5.63
C ILE A 40 -3.74 12.93 -5.71
N LEU A 41 -3.17 12.98 -6.92
CA LEU A 41 -1.73 12.84 -7.15
C LEU A 41 -1.08 14.21 -7.35
N LYS A 42 0.00 14.50 -6.63
CA LYS A 42 0.87 15.68 -6.84
C LYS A 42 1.99 15.34 -7.80
N ASP A 43 2.35 16.30 -8.65
CA ASP A 43 3.52 16.19 -9.53
C ASP A 43 4.80 16.40 -8.72
N ILE A 44 5.71 15.44 -8.81
CA ILE A 44 7.02 15.46 -8.20
C ILE A 44 8.05 15.64 -9.33
N PRO A 45 8.77 16.78 -9.38
CA PRO A 45 9.65 17.09 -10.50
C PRO A 45 10.85 16.14 -10.55
N ALA A 46 11.48 16.01 -11.72
CA ALA A 46 12.76 15.32 -11.81
C ALA A 46 13.83 16.16 -11.09
N GLY A 47 14.81 15.50 -10.49
CA GLY A 47 15.89 16.20 -9.80
C GLY A 47 16.93 15.25 -9.23
N THR A 48 18.03 15.82 -8.74
CA THR A 48 19.04 15.08 -7.99
C THR A 48 19.01 15.55 -6.55
N PHE A 49 19.13 14.63 -5.61
CA PHE A 49 19.07 14.90 -4.18
C PHE A 49 20.08 14.04 -3.41
N THR A 50 20.32 14.40 -2.15
CA THR A 50 21.12 13.56 -1.26
C THR A 50 20.18 12.63 -0.51
N MET A 51 20.27 11.34 -0.81
CA MET A 51 19.54 10.26 -0.14
C MET A 51 20.37 9.70 1.01
N GLY A 52 19.71 9.27 2.08
CA GLY A 52 20.36 8.73 3.27
C GLY A 52 20.75 9.78 4.30
N GLY A 53 21.29 9.30 5.40
CA GLY A 53 21.81 10.08 6.52
C GLY A 53 23.24 9.68 6.87
N ASN A 54 23.73 10.23 7.98
CA ASN A 54 25.06 9.94 8.51
C ASN A 54 25.03 9.60 10.01
N THR A 55 23.83 9.42 10.57
CA THR A 55 23.62 9.34 12.02
C THR A 55 23.31 7.92 12.51
N ARG A 56 22.90 6.99 11.64
CA ARG A 56 22.57 5.61 12.03
C ARG A 56 23.15 4.62 11.01
N ASP A 57 23.62 3.47 11.50
CA ASP A 57 24.31 2.47 10.66
C ASP A 57 23.47 1.99 9.46
N ASP A 58 22.14 2.01 9.59
CA ASP A 58 21.22 1.49 8.58
C ASP A 58 20.66 2.56 7.61
N ASP A 59 20.82 3.86 7.92
CA ASP A 59 20.40 4.97 7.05
C ASP A 59 21.56 5.64 6.29
N ALA A 60 22.80 5.22 6.59
CA ALA A 60 24.02 5.64 5.92
C ALA A 60 24.39 4.73 4.71
N PRO A 61 25.25 5.20 3.79
CA PRO A 61 25.82 6.55 3.71
C PRO A 61 24.88 7.54 3.01
N GLU A 62 25.17 8.83 3.15
CA GLU A 62 24.64 9.85 2.23
C GLU A 62 25.16 9.60 0.81
N ILE A 63 24.25 9.52 -0.15
CA ILE A 63 24.54 9.27 -1.57
C ILE A 63 23.79 10.25 -2.46
N SER A 64 24.32 10.52 -3.65
CA SER A 64 23.63 11.27 -4.69
C SER A 64 22.71 10.34 -5.49
N VAL A 65 21.43 10.72 -5.61
CA VAL A 65 20.43 9.97 -6.39
C VAL A 65 19.69 10.92 -7.32
N THR A 66 19.55 10.53 -8.59
CA THR A 66 18.73 11.25 -9.58
C THR A 66 17.37 10.56 -9.74
N MET A 67 16.30 11.30 -9.54
CA MET A 67 14.92 10.86 -9.76
C MET A 67 14.37 11.42 -11.07
N SER A 68 13.75 10.56 -11.87
CA SER A 68 12.84 10.98 -12.93
C SER A 68 11.56 11.57 -12.32
N ALA A 69 10.87 12.43 -13.07
CA ALA A 69 9.61 13.01 -12.59
C ALA A 69 8.54 11.91 -12.47
N PHE A 70 7.73 11.98 -11.41
CA PHE A 70 6.63 11.05 -11.14
C PHE A 70 5.49 11.79 -10.44
N LYS A 71 4.40 11.10 -10.14
CA LYS A 71 3.33 11.60 -9.27
C LYS A 71 3.21 10.76 -8.01
N MET A 72 2.84 11.38 -6.89
CA MET A 72 2.62 10.71 -5.61
C MET A 72 1.26 11.12 -5.03
N SER A 73 0.53 10.20 -4.39
CA SER A 73 -0.71 10.57 -3.69
C SER A 73 -0.40 11.58 -2.59
N GLU A 74 -1.24 12.63 -2.49
CA GLU A 74 -1.01 13.72 -1.55
C GLU A 74 -1.06 13.27 -0.09
N LYS A 75 -1.74 12.15 0.19
CA LYS A 75 -2.00 11.57 1.50
C LYS A 75 -1.76 10.05 1.47
N GLU A 76 -1.71 9.42 2.64
CA GLU A 76 -1.86 7.98 2.76
C GLU A 76 -3.22 7.53 2.21
N ILE A 77 -3.30 6.27 1.76
CA ILE A 77 -4.58 5.68 1.32
C ILE A 77 -5.52 5.56 2.52
N THR A 78 -6.73 6.07 2.37
CA THR A 78 -7.74 6.08 3.43
C THR A 78 -8.48 4.76 3.55
N ASN A 79 -9.16 4.54 4.68
CA ASN A 79 -10.08 3.43 4.85
C ASN A 79 -11.15 3.41 3.75
N LYS A 80 -11.70 4.57 3.37
CA LYS A 80 -12.70 4.67 2.30
C LYS A 80 -12.17 4.18 0.95
N GLU A 81 -10.98 4.64 0.56
CA GLU A 81 -10.38 4.29 -0.72
C GLU A 81 -10.00 2.81 -0.78
N TYR A 82 -9.48 2.27 0.33
CA TYR A 82 -9.21 0.84 0.43
C TYR A 82 -10.50 0.00 0.43
N LEU A 83 -11.58 0.49 1.06
CA LEU A 83 -12.90 -0.16 1.04
C LEU A 83 -13.49 -0.24 -0.37
N GLU A 84 -13.32 0.81 -1.18
CA GLU A 84 -13.72 0.82 -2.59
C GLU A 84 -12.96 -0.23 -3.41
N PHE A 85 -11.65 -0.37 -3.13
CA PHE A 85 -10.83 -1.47 -3.68
C PHE A 85 -11.38 -2.84 -3.27
N LEU A 86 -11.61 -3.08 -1.97
CA LEU A 86 -12.06 -4.38 -1.48
C LEU A 86 -13.39 -4.80 -2.09
N ASN A 87 -14.38 -3.89 -2.12
CA ASN A 87 -15.68 -4.18 -2.72
C ASN A 87 -15.56 -4.50 -4.22
N SER A 88 -14.72 -3.78 -4.96
CA SER A 88 -14.55 -4.01 -6.40
C SER A 88 -13.74 -5.28 -6.68
N ALA A 89 -12.65 -5.50 -5.94
CA ALA A 89 -11.78 -6.67 -6.07
C ALA A 89 -12.50 -7.97 -5.69
N TYR A 90 -13.41 -7.93 -4.71
CA TYR A 90 -14.20 -9.09 -4.33
C TYR A 90 -15.17 -9.51 -5.45
N LEU A 91 -15.85 -8.55 -6.07
CA LEU A 91 -16.71 -8.80 -7.23
C LEU A 91 -15.94 -9.35 -8.43
N ASP A 92 -14.70 -8.88 -8.62
CA ASP A 92 -13.80 -9.37 -9.66
C ASP A 92 -13.10 -10.70 -9.30
N SER A 93 -13.43 -11.33 -8.16
CA SER A 93 -12.81 -12.57 -7.67
C SER A 93 -11.28 -12.48 -7.47
N TRP A 94 -10.79 -11.27 -7.15
CA TRP A 94 -9.39 -11.01 -6.81
C TRP A 94 -9.06 -11.26 -5.35
N ILE A 95 -10.07 -11.31 -4.50
CA ILE A 95 -9.91 -11.55 -3.08
C ILE A 95 -11.02 -12.44 -2.55
N GLU A 96 -10.73 -13.08 -1.43
CA GLU A 96 -11.68 -13.83 -0.63
C GLU A 96 -11.60 -13.41 0.84
N VAL A 97 -12.69 -13.65 1.57
CA VAL A 97 -12.76 -13.50 3.02
C VAL A 97 -12.67 -14.88 3.64
N VAL A 98 -11.67 -15.10 4.49
CA VAL A 98 -11.38 -16.40 5.09
C VAL A 98 -11.22 -16.21 6.59
N GLU A 99 -11.78 -17.13 7.38
CA GLU A 99 -11.52 -17.20 8.81
C GLU A 99 -10.14 -17.83 9.03
N GLU A 100 -9.26 -17.13 9.74
CA GLU A 100 -7.93 -17.59 10.08
C GLU A 100 -7.73 -17.60 11.58
N GLU A 101 -6.92 -18.54 12.03
CA GLU A 101 -6.49 -18.59 13.41
C GLU A 101 -5.30 -17.65 13.60
N ILE A 102 -5.53 -16.57 14.35
CA ILE A 102 -4.52 -15.57 14.68
C ILE A 102 -3.92 -15.90 16.04
N MET A 103 -2.59 -15.78 16.11
CA MET A 103 -1.83 -15.87 17.35
C MET A 103 -1.02 -14.61 17.51
N ASP A 104 -1.27 -13.90 18.59
CA ASP A 104 -0.59 -12.67 18.97
C ASP A 104 -0.37 -12.63 20.50
N PRO A 105 0.19 -11.55 21.07
CA PRO A 105 0.39 -11.46 22.52
C PRO A 105 -0.88 -11.55 23.36
N CYS A 106 -2.08 -11.40 22.78
CA CYS A 106 -3.37 -11.47 23.49
C CYS A 106 -3.86 -12.91 23.57
N GLY A 107 -3.22 -13.82 22.84
CA GLY A 107 -3.53 -15.23 22.80
C GLY A 107 -3.92 -15.67 21.40
N LYS A 108 -4.86 -16.60 21.36
CA LYS A 108 -5.23 -17.35 20.17
C LYS A 108 -6.72 -17.18 19.92
N TYR A 109 -7.08 -16.65 18.75
CA TYR A 109 -8.47 -16.39 18.37
C TYR A 109 -8.65 -16.57 16.86
N SER A 110 -9.89 -16.75 16.43
CA SER A 110 -10.23 -16.72 15.01
C SER A 110 -10.61 -15.30 14.59
N GLU A 111 -10.16 -14.88 13.41
CA GLU A 111 -10.58 -13.63 12.81
C GLU A 111 -10.70 -13.75 11.30
N TYR A 112 -11.62 -12.98 10.71
CA TYR A 112 -11.72 -12.89 9.28
C TYR A 112 -10.59 -12.03 8.70
N VAL A 113 -9.97 -12.55 7.66
CA VAL A 113 -8.92 -11.86 6.91
C VAL A 113 -9.27 -11.85 5.43
N ILE A 114 -8.66 -10.91 4.71
CA ILE A 114 -8.73 -10.86 3.25
C ILE A 114 -7.49 -11.54 2.70
N LYS A 115 -7.68 -12.51 1.78
CA LYS A 115 -6.59 -13.13 1.02
C LYS A 115 -6.71 -12.85 -0.47
N GLY A 116 -5.56 -12.79 -1.15
CA GLY A 116 -5.52 -12.76 -2.61
C GLY A 116 -6.07 -14.05 -3.22
N LEU A 117 -6.87 -13.92 -4.27
CA LEU A 117 -7.53 -15.01 -4.99
C LEU A 117 -7.31 -14.87 -6.51
N GLY A 118 -7.41 -15.99 -7.23
CA GLY A 118 -7.47 -16.00 -8.69
C GLY A 118 -6.20 -15.44 -9.33
N ASN A 119 -6.32 -14.35 -10.07
CA ASN A 119 -5.20 -13.69 -10.75
C ASN A 119 -4.60 -12.52 -9.97
N ALA A 120 -5.01 -12.31 -8.71
CA ALA A 120 -4.45 -11.26 -7.88
C ALA A 120 -2.97 -11.53 -7.53
N PRO A 121 -2.13 -10.50 -7.37
CA PRO A 121 -0.73 -10.70 -7.02
C PRO A 121 -0.60 -11.35 -5.63
N ASN A 122 0.29 -12.33 -5.47
CA ASN A 122 0.51 -13.02 -4.19
C ASN A 122 -0.73 -13.78 -3.68
N VAL A 123 -1.37 -14.57 -4.56
CA VAL A 123 -2.50 -15.46 -4.22
C VAL A 123 -2.24 -16.26 -2.93
N GLY A 124 -3.26 -16.36 -2.09
CA GLY A 124 -3.23 -17.06 -0.80
C GLY A 124 -2.54 -16.29 0.33
N LYS A 125 -1.88 -15.16 0.05
CA LYS A 125 -1.34 -14.28 1.08
C LYS A 125 -2.43 -13.39 1.66
N ILE A 126 -2.31 -13.11 2.95
CA ILE A 126 -3.21 -12.19 3.65
C ILE A 126 -2.87 -10.76 3.22
N TYR A 127 -3.88 -10.00 2.83
CA TYR A 127 -3.79 -8.59 2.45
C TYR A 127 -4.12 -7.67 3.62
N LEU A 128 -5.19 -7.97 4.35
CA LEU A 128 -5.70 -7.15 5.44
C LEU A 128 -6.35 -8.05 6.50
N GLN A 129 -6.13 -7.71 7.77
CA GLN A 129 -6.87 -8.26 8.91
C GLN A 129 -8.11 -7.40 9.16
N LEU A 130 -9.30 -8.00 9.26
CA LEU A 130 -10.56 -7.27 9.47
C LEU A 130 -10.75 -6.89 10.94
N GLY A 131 -11.70 -5.99 11.18
CA GLY A 131 -11.77 -5.14 12.37
C GLY A 131 -12.58 -5.59 13.57
N GLU A 132 -12.83 -6.88 13.78
CA GLU A 132 -13.60 -7.26 14.98
C GLU A 132 -12.74 -7.24 16.25
N THR A 133 -11.44 -7.51 16.15
CA THR A 133 -10.52 -7.39 17.27
C THR A 133 -9.52 -6.25 17.04
N GLY A 134 -9.64 -5.19 17.84
CA GLY A 134 -8.46 -4.37 18.10
C GLY A 134 -7.50 -5.27 18.85
N GLY A 135 -6.32 -5.53 18.28
CA GLY A 135 -5.31 -6.37 18.92
C GLY A 135 -4.91 -5.87 20.32
N CYS A 136 -3.80 -6.36 20.83
CA CYS A 136 -3.26 -5.91 22.12
C CYS A 136 -1.87 -5.35 21.97
N THR A 137 -1.45 -4.68 23.03
CA THR A 137 -0.06 -4.28 23.21
C THR A 137 0.85 -5.51 23.24
N SER A 138 2.16 -5.30 23.14
CA SER A 138 3.16 -6.38 23.27
C SER A 138 3.07 -7.16 24.59
N ASN A 139 2.40 -6.60 25.60
CA ASN A 139 2.21 -7.20 26.92
C ASN A 139 0.84 -7.90 27.07
N GLY A 140 0.04 -7.98 26.00
CA GLY A 140 -1.29 -8.60 26.04
C GLY A 140 -2.38 -7.68 26.60
N GLU A 141 -2.12 -6.38 26.77
CA GLU A 141 -3.09 -5.42 27.29
C GLU A 141 -4.00 -4.91 26.16
N LYS A 142 -5.25 -4.59 26.48
CA LYS A 142 -6.20 -4.06 25.51
C LYS A 142 -5.67 -2.77 24.87
N GLU A 143 -5.64 -2.73 23.54
CA GLU A 143 -5.28 -1.53 22.78
C GLU A 143 -6.32 -0.41 22.91
N HIS A 144 -5.89 0.81 22.55
CA HIS A 144 -6.80 1.94 22.40
C HIS A 144 -7.94 1.57 21.44
N ILE A 145 -9.16 2.06 21.69
CA ILE A 145 -10.33 1.69 20.89
C ILE A 145 -10.18 2.08 19.41
N ASP A 146 -9.33 3.07 19.14
CA ASP A 146 -9.07 3.56 17.79
C ASP A 146 -7.98 2.79 17.02
N ASN A 147 -7.36 1.79 17.65
CA ASN A 147 -6.25 1.03 17.10
C ASN A 147 -6.67 -0.30 16.46
N LYS A 148 -7.94 -0.46 16.09
CA LYS A 148 -8.42 -1.61 15.32
C LYS A 148 -8.41 -1.35 13.83
N SER A 149 -8.55 -2.42 13.04
CA SER A 149 -8.96 -2.29 11.64
C SER A 149 -10.39 -1.76 11.61
N TRP A 150 -10.68 -0.84 10.69
CA TRP A 150 -12.00 -0.19 10.63
C TRP A 150 -12.94 -0.80 9.60
N ILE A 151 -12.48 -1.83 8.90
CA ILE A 151 -13.20 -2.49 7.82
C ILE A 151 -13.73 -3.84 8.33
N SER A 152 -15.01 -4.11 8.10
CA SER A 152 -15.67 -5.40 8.35
C SER A 152 -16.26 -5.95 7.05
N PHE A 153 -16.70 -7.21 7.07
CA PHE A 153 -17.40 -7.85 5.97
C PHE A 153 -18.80 -8.30 6.38
N ASN A 154 -19.81 -7.84 5.67
CA ASN A 154 -21.20 -8.18 5.91
C ASN A 154 -21.60 -9.39 5.05
N PHE A 155 -21.66 -10.57 5.68
CA PHE A 155 -22.02 -11.82 5.02
C PHE A 155 -23.46 -11.88 4.52
N SER A 156 -24.36 -11.00 4.99
CA SER A 156 -25.77 -11.00 4.53
C SER A 156 -25.92 -10.43 3.12
N ASN A 157 -24.99 -9.56 2.70
CA ASN A 157 -25.01 -8.91 1.38
C ASN A 157 -23.66 -9.00 0.63
N ASN A 158 -22.70 -9.74 1.18
CA ASN A 158 -21.35 -9.95 0.65
C ASN A 158 -20.63 -8.63 0.32
N LYS A 159 -20.63 -7.70 1.29
CA LYS A 159 -20.07 -6.35 1.10
C LYS A 159 -19.13 -5.97 2.24
N PHE A 160 -18.04 -5.30 1.91
CA PHE A 160 -17.20 -4.64 2.90
C PHE A 160 -17.82 -3.31 3.33
N GLU A 161 -17.78 -3.03 4.63
CA GLU A 161 -18.28 -1.80 5.22
C GLU A 161 -17.33 -1.26 6.30
N LEU A 162 -17.48 0.03 6.65
CA LEU A 162 -16.79 0.59 7.80
C LEU A 162 -17.57 0.29 9.07
N ILE A 163 -16.85 -0.13 10.10
CA ILE A 163 -17.39 -0.31 11.46
C ILE A 163 -17.84 1.03 12.04
N ASP A 164 -17.10 2.10 11.73
CA ASP A 164 -17.44 3.47 12.11
C ASP A 164 -17.25 4.41 10.91
N SER A 165 -18.34 5.04 10.48
CA SER A 165 -18.33 6.03 9.39
C SER A 165 -17.45 7.24 9.67
N GLY A 166 -17.18 7.58 10.94
CA GLY A 166 -16.25 8.63 11.34
C GLY A 166 -14.78 8.31 11.01
N LYS A 167 -14.47 7.07 10.60
CA LYS A 167 -13.11 6.62 10.26
C LYS A 167 -12.84 6.58 8.77
N THR A 168 -13.74 7.17 7.97
CA THR A 168 -13.66 7.25 6.51
C THR A 168 -12.31 7.81 6.02
N ASN A 169 -11.84 8.91 6.61
CA ASN A 169 -10.62 9.61 6.20
C ASN A 169 -9.39 9.24 7.04
N PHE A 170 -9.48 8.24 7.91
CA PHE A 170 -8.30 7.73 8.60
C PHE A 170 -7.49 6.88 7.61
N PRO A 171 -6.15 6.81 7.74
CA PRO A 171 -5.34 5.94 6.91
C PRO A 171 -5.79 4.49 7.12
N VAL A 172 -5.81 3.70 6.04
CA VAL A 172 -6.00 2.27 6.18
C VAL A 172 -4.83 1.71 7.00
N ASN A 173 -5.16 0.96 8.05
CA ASN A 173 -4.21 0.29 8.92
C ASN A 173 -4.40 -1.23 8.84
N TRP A 174 -3.59 -1.99 9.58
CA TRP A 174 -3.57 -3.47 9.56
C TRP A 174 -3.30 -4.09 8.18
N VAL A 175 -2.98 -3.26 7.19
CA VAL A 175 -2.65 -3.68 5.83
C VAL A 175 -1.24 -4.23 5.80
N LYS A 176 -1.13 -5.43 5.24
CA LYS A 176 0.16 -6.10 4.99
C LYS A 176 0.72 -5.59 3.68
N TRP A 177 2.02 -5.76 3.45
CA TRP A 177 2.65 -5.31 2.20
C TRP A 177 1.93 -5.89 0.96
N TYR A 178 1.49 -7.15 1.04
CA TYR A 178 0.74 -7.80 -0.04
C TYR A 178 -0.56 -7.07 -0.40
N GLY A 179 -1.29 -6.56 0.59
CA GLY A 179 -2.54 -5.82 0.36
C GLY A 179 -2.29 -4.45 -0.26
N ALA A 180 -1.28 -3.73 0.23
CA ALA A 180 -0.84 -2.47 -0.35
C ALA A 180 -0.38 -2.64 -1.81
N TYR A 181 0.39 -3.70 -2.10
CA TYR A 181 0.83 -4.03 -3.45
C TYR A 181 -0.33 -4.43 -4.36
N ALA A 182 -1.28 -5.24 -3.87
CA ALA A 182 -2.45 -5.64 -4.63
C ALA A 182 -3.35 -4.44 -4.99
N PHE A 183 -3.58 -3.52 -4.05
CA PHE A 183 -4.26 -2.25 -4.31
C PHE A 183 -3.59 -1.49 -5.45
N ALA A 184 -2.26 -1.33 -5.38
CA ALA A 184 -1.52 -0.60 -6.40
C ALA A 184 -1.66 -1.25 -7.78
N LYS A 185 -1.52 -2.58 -7.86
CA LYS A 185 -1.67 -3.31 -9.13
C LYS A 185 -3.10 -3.32 -9.66
N TYR A 186 -4.10 -3.33 -8.80
CA TYR A 186 -5.51 -3.28 -9.21
C TYR A 186 -5.82 -2.00 -10.00
N TYR A 187 -5.28 -0.85 -9.56
CA TYR A 187 -5.49 0.46 -10.18
C TYR A 187 -4.39 0.88 -11.18
N GLY A 188 -3.46 0.00 -11.53
CA GLY A 188 -2.39 0.34 -12.48
C GLY A 188 -1.43 1.43 -11.98
N VAL A 189 -1.23 1.50 -10.66
CA VAL A 189 -0.27 2.38 -9.98
C VAL A 189 0.78 1.54 -9.25
N ASN A 190 1.72 2.17 -8.53
CA ASN A 190 2.77 1.47 -7.80
C ASN A 190 2.84 1.94 -6.35
N LEU A 191 3.41 1.11 -5.48
CA LEU A 191 3.99 1.59 -4.22
C LEU A 191 5.25 2.42 -4.55
N PRO A 192 5.58 3.46 -3.78
CA PRO A 192 6.81 4.21 -3.98
C PRO A 192 8.02 3.29 -3.84
N SER A 193 9.07 3.57 -4.61
CA SER A 193 10.40 3.14 -4.19
C SER A 193 10.85 3.91 -2.96
N GLU A 194 11.78 3.34 -2.21
CA GLU A 194 12.39 4.00 -1.05
C GLU A 194 12.98 5.36 -1.43
N ALA A 195 13.65 5.43 -2.60
CA ALA A 195 14.20 6.68 -3.11
C ALA A 195 13.13 7.68 -3.55
N GLN A 196 12.04 7.23 -4.18
CA GLN A 196 10.89 8.09 -4.49
C GLN A 196 10.27 8.68 -3.22
N TRP A 197 10.12 7.85 -2.19
CA TRP A 197 9.58 8.27 -0.90
C TRP A 197 10.45 9.34 -0.24
N GLU A 198 11.76 9.10 -0.14
CA GLU A 198 12.68 10.05 0.49
C GLU A 198 12.83 11.34 -0.31
N TYR A 199 12.92 11.25 -1.64
CA TYR A 199 12.99 12.42 -2.51
C TYR A 199 11.78 13.34 -2.32
N ALA A 200 10.59 12.73 -2.30
CA ALA A 200 9.33 13.45 -2.12
C ALA A 200 9.19 14.03 -0.71
N SER A 201 9.61 13.30 0.32
CA SER A 201 9.52 13.72 1.72
C SER A 201 10.44 14.91 2.03
N ARG A 202 11.60 15.00 1.35
CA ARG A 202 12.55 16.13 1.44
C ARG A 202 12.10 17.43 0.77
N GLY A 203 10.95 17.43 0.09
CA GLY A 203 10.28 18.65 -0.38
C GLY A 203 11.09 19.53 -1.33
N GLY A 204 12.07 18.98 -2.05
CA GLY A 204 12.95 19.73 -2.96
C GLY A 204 13.92 20.69 -2.27
N GLN A 205 14.01 20.66 -0.94
CA GLN A 205 14.81 21.57 -0.12
C GLN A 205 15.77 20.82 0.82
N GLN A 206 15.91 19.50 0.65
CA GLN A 206 16.66 18.64 1.57
C GLN A 206 16.17 18.75 3.03
N LEU A 207 14.85 18.81 3.23
CA LEU A 207 14.28 18.92 4.58
C LEU A 207 14.74 17.78 5.50
N GLU A 208 14.98 18.10 6.77
CA GLU A 208 15.36 17.12 7.79
C GLU A 208 14.14 16.30 8.25
N TYR A 209 13.03 16.99 8.54
CA TYR A 209 11.72 16.38 8.77
C TYR A 209 10.78 16.65 7.58
N PRO A 210 9.85 15.74 7.27
CA PRO A 210 9.02 15.84 6.07
C PRO A 210 7.79 16.74 6.28
N THR A 211 7.99 17.89 6.93
CA THR A 211 6.97 18.88 7.27
C THR A 211 7.02 20.07 6.31
N ASP A 212 6.23 21.11 6.59
CA ASP A 212 6.15 22.33 5.79
C ASP A 212 7.48 23.12 5.69
N ASP A 213 8.27 23.14 6.76
CA ASP A 213 9.54 23.89 6.85
C ASP A 213 10.74 23.05 7.31
N GLY A 214 10.58 21.74 7.43
CA GLY A 214 11.65 20.84 7.87
C GLY A 214 11.84 20.75 9.38
N THR A 215 11.04 21.45 10.20
CA THR A 215 11.06 21.35 11.67
C THR A 215 9.98 20.39 12.20
N LEU A 216 10.19 19.84 13.40
CA LEU A 216 9.25 18.91 14.03
C LEU A 216 8.63 19.50 15.30
N SER A 217 7.31 19.36 15.42
CA SER A 217 6.56 19.61 16.64
C SER A 217 5.22 18.86 16.59
N TYR A 218 4.53 18.74 17.72
CA TYR A 218 3.19 18.12 17.78
C TYR A 218 2.11 18.84 16.96
N SER A 219 2.36 20.08 16.51
CA SER A 219 1.47 20.81 15.60
C SER A 219 1.79 20.56 14.12
N LYS A 220 2.78 19.71 13.82
CA LYS A 220 3.27 19.44 12.44
C LYS A 220 3.25 17.96 12.07
N ALA A 221 3.18 17.05 13.05
CA ALA A 221 3.12 15.61 12.83
C ALA A 221 2.47 14.89 14.02
N ASN A 222 1.92 13.71 13.76
CA ASN A 222 1.41 12.80 14.79
C ASN A 222 2.47 11.75 15.14
N TYR A 223 3.12 11.90 16.29
CA TYR A 223 4.22 11.05 16.74
C TYR A 223 4.31 11.00 18.28
N ASN A 224 5.16 10.12 18.80
CA ASN A 224 5.25 9.83 20.23
C ASN A 224 6.47 10.49 20.91
N GLY A 225 6.58 11.81 20.73
CA GLY A 225 7.61 12.63 21.39
C GLY A 225 9.05 12.28 21.01
N ASP A 226 10.00 12.69 21.84
CA ASP A 226 11.43 12.63 21.51
C ASP A 226 12.18 11.46 22.14
N ILE A 227 11.54 10.76 23.09
CA ILE A 227 12.19 9.70 23.85
C ILE A 227 11.79 8.34 23.24
N PRO A 228 12.77 7.52 22.80
CA PRO A 228 12.48 6.18 22.31
C PRO A 228 11.79 5.31 23.38
N ALA A 229 10.97 4.37 22.92
CA ALA A 229 10.34 3.33 23.77
C ALA A 229 9.43 3.85 24.90
N VAL A 230 8.92 5.08 24.80
CA VAL A 230 7.84 5.55 25.68
C VAL A 230 6.51 5.00 25.17
N TYR A 231 5.74 4.36 26.05
CA TYR A 231 4.39 3.89 25.70
C TYR A 231 3.37 5.03 25.82
N ASN A 232 2.56 5.26 24.77
CA ASN A 232 1.45 6.20 24.78
C ASN A 232 0.12 5.44 24.69
N PRO A 233 -0.60 5.21 25.80
CA PRO A 233 -1.86 4.46 25.81
C PRO A 233 -3.01 5.16 25.05
N ASN A 234 -2.88 6.47 24.80
CA ASN A 234 -3.87 7.26 24.05
C ASN A 234 -3.40 7.51 22.60
N GLY A 235 -2.31 6.88 22.18
CA GLY A 235 -1.77 7.05 20.83
C GLY A 235 -2.62 6.32 19.80
N HIS A 236 -2.95 7.00 18.72
CA HIS A 236 -3.64 6.44 17.56
C HIS A 236 -3.38 7.31 16.32
N SER A 237 -3.71 6.79 15.14
CA SER A 237 -3.68 7.57 13.89
C SER A 237 -4.74 8.67 13.90
N LEU A 238 -4.56 9.69 13.08
CA LEU A 238 -5.53 10.76 12.84
C LEU A 238 -6.04 10.69 11.40
N GLU A 239 -7.03 11.52 11.06
CA GLU A 239 -7.42 11.70 9.67
C GLU A 239 -6.23 12.16 8.82
N VAL A 240 -6.14 11.66 7.60
CA VAL A 240 -5.11 12.09 6.65
C VAL A 240 -5.27 13.58 6.31
N GLY A 241 -4.16 14.30 6.16
CA GLY A 241 -4.13 15.74 5.99
C GLY A 241 -4.38 16.54 7.26
N SER A 242 -4.15 15.96 8.45
CA SER A 242 -4.34 16.69 9.72
C SER A 242 -3.32 17.82 9.94
N TYR A 243 -2.16 17.76 9.28
CA TYR A 243 -1.08 18.74 9.40
C TYR A 243 -0.83 19.47 8.07
N SER A 244 0.01 20.51 8.10
CA SER A 244 0.44 21.21 6.88
C SER A 244 1.23 20.27 5.96
N SER A 245 1.02 20.39 4.65
CA SER A 245 1.80 19.65 3.66
C SER A 245 3.24 20.17 3.56
N ASN A 246 4.16 19.30 3.14
CA ASN A 246 5.50 19.70 2.74
C ASN A 246 5.47 20.56 1.45
N PRO A 247 6.60 21.13 0.99
CA PRO A 247 6.64 21.99 -0.21
C PRO A 247 6.19 21.34 -1.53
N TYR A 248 6.08 20.01 -1.61
CA TYR A 248 5.49 19.30 -2.76
C TYR A 248 3.98 19.05 -2.61
N GLY A 249 3.36 19.57 -1.55
CA GLY A 249 1.93 19.39 -1.30
C GLY A 249 1.57 18.01 -0.77
N LEU A 250 2.53 17.32 -0.15
CA LEU A 250 2.35 16.00 0.44
C LEU A 250 2.14 16.12 1.95
N TYR A 251 1.09 15.49 2.44
CA TYR A 251 0.67 15.48 3.83
C TYR A 251 1.21 14.25 4.56
N ASP A 252 1.37 14.40 5.88
CA ASP A 252 1.63 13.31 6.83
C ASP A 252 2.77 12.37 6.43
N MET A 253 3.78 12.90 5.72
CA MET A 253 4.95 12.13 5.30
C MET A 253 5.84 11.75 6.50
N GLY A 254 5.61 12.34 7.67
CA GLY A 254 6.24 11.94 8.93
C GLY A 254 5.18 11.75 10.00
N GLY A 255 5.22 10.61 10.68
CA GLY A 255 4.27 10.24 11.72
C GLY A 255 3.03 9.58 11.15
N ASN A 256 1.93 9.65 11.90
CA ASN A 256 0.64 9.01 11.60
C ASN A 256 0.75 7.49 11.41
N VAL A 257 1.08 6.99 10.22
CA VAL A 257 1.35 5.56 9.95
C VAL A 257 2.66 5.36 9.19
N TRP A 258 3.32 4.23 9.42
CA TRP A 258 4.42 3.82 8.55
C TRP A 258 3.92 3.51 7.16
N GLU A 259 4.74 3.77 6.16
CA GLU A 259 4.35 3.57 4.77
C GLU A 259 5.20 2.53 4.06
N TRP A 260 4.56 1.52 3.49
CA TRP A 260 5.20 0.50 2.69
C TRP A 260 5.81 1.05 1.40
N CYS A 261 7.06 0.70 1.13
CA CYS A 261 7.73 0.88 -0.15
C CYS A 261 7.80 -0.45 -0.92
N VAL A 262 8.06 -0.39 -2.23
CA VAL A 262 8.21 -1.60 -3.07
C VAL A 262 9.53 -2.33 -2.79
N ASP A 263 10.55 -1.64 -2.30
CA ASP A 263 11.90 -2.15 -2.10
C ASP A 263 11.98 -3.28 -1.08
N TYR A 264 12.79 -4.28 -1.41
CA TYR A 264 13.34 -5.17 -0.39
C TYR A 264 14.39 -4.43 0.44
N TYR A 265 14.37 -4.66 1.74
CA TYR A 265 15.33 -4.06 2.64
C TYR A 265 16.70 -4.73 2.51
N SER A 266 17.73 -3.90 2.31
CA SER A 266 19.13 -4.26 2.47
C SER A 266 19.89 -3.05 2.99
N LYS A 267 20.73 -3.28 4.01
CA LYS A 267 21.61 -2.26 4.58
C LYS A 267 22.68 -1.78 3.59
N ASP A 268 23.08 -2.65 2.65
CA ASP A 268 24.18 -2.40 1.72
C ASP A 268 23.69 -1.93 0.33
N PHE A 269 22.41 -1.54 0.20
CA PHE A 269 21.82 -1.21 -1.11
C PHE A 269 22.25 0.15 -1.68
N TYR A 270 22.55 1.11 -0.80
CA TYR A 270 22.80 2.49 -1.21
C TYR A 270 24.04 2.58 -2.12
N THR A 271 23.82 3.06 -3.34
CA THR A 271 24.85 3.21 -4.37
C THR A 271 24.84 4.64 -4.89
N ASP A 272 26.00 5.29 -4.80
CA ASP A 272 26.18 6.69 -5.21
C ASP A 272 25.99 6.92 -6.71
N ASN A 273 25.49 8.09 -7.07
CA ASN A 273 25.14 8.52 -8.43
C ASN A 273 24.19 7.57 -9.17
N SER A 274 23.27 6.93 -8.45
CA SER A 274 22.24 6.06 -9.05
C SER A 274 21.06 6.88 -9.61
N LYS A 275 20.35 6.31 -10.59
CA LYS A 275 19.15 6.89 -11.18
C LYS A 275 17.95 5.98 -10.94
N ASP A 276 16.89 6.52 -10.37
CA ASP A 276 15.64 5.81 -10.04
C ASP A 276 15.88 4.45 -9.35
N PRO A 277 16.70 4.36 -8.28
CA PRO A 277 17.05 3.08 -7.68
C PRO A 277 15.84 2.40 -7.03
N VAL A 278 15.73 1.09 -7.26
CA VAL A 278 14.74 0.20 -6.64
C VAL A 278 15.40 -1.13 -6.31
N ASN A 279 15.34 -1.56 -5.05
CA ASN A 279 15.85 -2.87 -4.66
C ASN A 279 14.79 -3.96 -4.91
N ALA A 280 14.87 -4.61 -6.06
CA ALA A 280 14.01 -5.75 -6.40
C ALA A 280 14.53 -7.10 -5.87
N THR A 281 15.67 -7.14 -5.17
CA THR A 281 16.32 -8.39 -4.73
C THR A 281 15.96 -8.72 -3.29
N ALA A 282 15.23 -9.82 -3.12
CA ALA A 282 14.91 -10.39 -1.82
C ALA A 282 16.18 -10.81 -1.04
N THR A 283 16.19 -10.52 0.25
CA THR A 283 17.15 -11.12 1.21
C THR A 283 16.56 -12.39 1.82
N SER A 284 17.34 -13.14 2.62
CA SER A 284 16.86 -14.34 3.32
C SER A 284 15.58 -14.10 4.15
N ASP A 285 15.43 -12.87 4.64
CA ASP A 285 14.34 -12.50 5.54
C ASP A 285 13.14 -11.90 4.80
N ASN A 286 13.23 -11.69 3.46
CA ASN A 286 12.17 -11.14 2.61
C ASN A 286 11.52 -9.86 3.17
N LYS A 287 12.26 -9.03 3.91
CA LYS A 287 11.72 -7.80 4.51
C LYS A 287 11.58 -6.70 3.47
N ARG A 288 10.53 -5.89 3.61
CA ARG A 288 10.27 -4.70 2.78
C ARG A 288 10.58 -3.45 3.57
N VAL A 289 10.96 -2.39 2.85
CA VAL A 289 11.19 -1.07 3.43
C VAL A 289 9.87 -0.44 3.88
N ARG A 290 9.93 0.23 5.03
CA ARG A 290 8.92 1.20 5.48
C ARG A 290 9.58 2.52 5.86
N ARG A 291 8.88 3.62 5.63
CA ARG A 291 9.39 4.99 5.86
C ARG A 291 8.39 5.84 6.65
N GLY A 292 8.88 6.93 7.25
CA GLY A 292 8.05 8.00 7.83
C GLY A 292 7.78 7.94 9.34
N GLY A 293 7.99 6.81 10.01
CA GLY A 293 7.58 6.67 11.40
C GLY A 293 6.06 6.50 11.53
N SER A 294 5.53 6.63 12.74
CA SER A 294 4.08 6.61 12.98
C SER A 294 3.73 7.32 14.28
N TRP A 295 2.43 7.42 14.58
CA TRP A 295 1.92 7.96 15.86
C TRP A 295 2.55 7.29 17.10
N ASN A 296 3.02 6.04 16.97
CA ASN A 296 3.54 5.24 18.08
C ASN A 296 5.05 5.44 18.30
N TYR A 297 5.76 6.06 17.35
CA TYR A 297 7.21 6.18 17.38
C TYR A 297 7.68 7.61 17.64
N HIS A 298 8.83 7.71 18.28
CA HIS A 298 9.53 8.97 18.56
C HIS A 298 10.10 9.65 17.29
N SER A 299 10.45 10.93 17.45
CA SER A 299 10.93 11.85 16.42
C SER A 299 12.05 11.30 15.52
N ALA A 300 12.99 10.51 16.05
CA ALA A 300 14.10 9.98 15.25
C ALA A 300 13.66 9.04 14.10
N THR A 301 12.43 8.50 14.13
CA THR A 301 11.90 7.69 13.01
C THR A 301 11.21 8.52 11.92
N LEU A 302 10.96 9.81 12.20
CA LEU A 302 10.29 10.74 11.29
C LEU A 302 11.27 11.49 10.39
N LEU A 303 12.58 11.38 10.64
CA LEU A 303 13.60 11.97 9.77
C LEU A 303 13.39 11.49 8.34
N THR A 304 13.55 12.39 7.36
CA THR A 304 13.29 12.09 5.94
C THR A 304 14.09 10.87 5.46
N TYR A 305 15.32 10.72 5.96
CA TYR A 305 16.24 9.61 5.66
C TYR A 305 16.07 8.36 6.54
N SER A 306 15.28 8.43 7.62
CA SER A 306 15.09 7.27 8.49
C SER A 306 14.30 6.18 7.76
N ARG A 307 14.79 4.95 7.91
CA ARG A 307 14.21 3.76 7.30
C ARG A 307 14.06 2.65 8.33
N ALA A 308 13.02 1.86 8.13
CA ALA A 308 12.80 0.63 8.86
C ALA A 308 12.43 -0.47 7.87
N SER A 309 12.31 -1.69 8.37
CA SER A 309 11.80 -2.79 7.58
C SER A 309 10.90 -3.69 8.40
N ASP A 310 10.05 -4.44 7.73
CA ASP A 310 9.34 -5.56 8.35
C ASP A 310 9.01 -6.62 7.29
N PHE A 311 8.60 -7.80 7.76
CA PHE A 311 8.19 -8.88 6.89
C PHE A 311 6.91 -8.52 6.13
N GLU A 312 6.79 -9.00 4.89
CA GLU A 312 5.65 -8.73 4.01
C GLU A 312 4.30 -9.15 4.60
N ASN A 313 4.31 -10.15 5.48
CA ASN A 313 3.12 -10.68 6.15
C ASN A 313 2.77 -9.97 7.47
N ARG A 314 3.58 -8.99 7.92
CA ARG A 314 3.25 -8.18 9.08
C ARG A 314 2.41 -6.96 8.67
N GLY A 315 1.58 -6.54 9.61
CA GLY A 315 0.69 -5.39 9.53
C GLY A 315 0.13 -5.17 10.94
N ASN A 316 -0.16 -3.93 11.30
CA ASN A 316 -0.73 -3.57 12.60
C ASN A 316 -1.42 -2.20 12.51
N ASN A 317 -1.88 -1.71 13.66
CA ASN A 317 -2.61 -0.45 13.84
C ASN A 317 -1.87 0.84 13.44
N HIS A 318 -0.61 0.76 13.02
CA HIS A 318 0.20 1.91 12.60
C HIS A 318 0.98 1.66 11.29
N PHE A 319 0.55 0.68 10.48
CA PHE A 319 1.11 0.39 9.15
C PHE A 319 0.07 0.70 8.08
N GLY A 320 0.43 1.57 7.14
CA GLY A 320 -0.36 1.97 5.97
C GLY A 320 0.53 2.08 4.73
N PHE A 321 0.09 2.87 3.75
CA PHE A 321 0.85 3.13 2.53
C PHE A 321 0.30 4.32 1.76
N ARG A 322 1.10 4.84 0.83
CA ARG A 322 0.69 5.76 -0.22
C ARG A 322 1.10 5.20 -1.59
N ILE A 323 0.71 5.85 -2.67
CA ILE A 323 0.98 5.36 -4.03
C ILE A 323 1.74 6.36 -4.88
N VAL A 324 2.35 5.86 -5.95
CA VAL A 324 2.98 6.65 -7.01
C VAL A 324 2.50 6.21 -8.39
N LYS A 325 2.61 7.12 -9.36
CA LYS A 325 2.39 6.85 -10.78
C LYS A 325 3.51 7.48 -11.58
N SER A 326 4.13 6.70 -12.48
CA SER A 326 5.08 7.24 -13.45
C SER A 326 4.36 8.22 -14.39
N ASN A 327 5.07 9.25 -14.83
CA ASN A 327 4.58 10.16 -15.88
C ASN A 327 4.52 9.48 -17.24
#